data_AF-A0A935Z1N9-F1
#
_entry.id   AF-A0A935Z1N9-F1
#
_cell.length_a   1.000
_cell.length_b   1.000
_cell.length_c   1.000
_cell.angle_alpha   90.00
_cell.angle_beta   90.00
_cell.angle_gamma   90.00
#
_symmetry.space_group_name_H-M   'P 1'
#
loop_
_entity.id
_entity.type
_entity.pdbx_description
1 polymer ?
#
loop_
_entity_poly.entity_id
_entity_poly.type
_entity_poly.pdbx_seq_one_letter_code
_entity_poly.pdbx_strand_id
1 'polypeptide(L)'
;MGTKKSTSITKKKTATTKATSAGKGASSKKSAPSAAAHPLNEGGLRGEREQLAALRDAFPPLTLEESDAFLATSSPETCRAKGNGTKARDVVRMAVAWARTLGENPADAAVNPKRARWFLDCTSALAELVAGNTILRNPSVTTVDTEAYRNAVDLTVDVRRAARRALGDDAARLDALMQALKPEARDAKAEALRATKGLLEGWLREKGLGLRLRLQDITPETTNALEAAAKALDDAAATKRAATQIDRDSPAENEAEGRLLFAMKWLWDDFKAARRKGKSALTLQVSPAILRGLGIGRSGEADDADDEAAPTT
;
A
#
# COMPACT_ATOMS: atom_id res chain seq x y z
N MET A 1 45.32 -34.09 17.27
CA MET A 1 44.25 -34.69 16.45
C MET A 1 43.95 -33.74 15.30
N GLY A 2 44.47 -34.05 14.12
CA GLY A 2 44.27 -33.25 12.92
C GLY A 2 43.40 -34.00 11.93
N THR A 3 42.38 -33.35 11.39
CA THR A 3 41.61 -33.86 10.25
C THR A 3 41.60 -32.83 9.14
N LYS A 4 41.98 -33.34 7.97
CA LYS A 4 42.26 -32.65 6.72
C LYS A 4 40.97 -32.31 5.96
N LYS A 5 41.06 -31.24 5.17
CA LYS A 5 40.22 -30.93 4.00
C LYS A 5 40.17 -32.10 3.01
N SER A 6 39.03 -32.27 2.33
CA SER A 6 39.02 -32.73 0.95
C SER A 6 37.77 -32.27 0.19
N THR A 7 38.01 -31.49 -0.86
CA THR A 7 37.12 -31.11 -1.97
C THR A 7 36.87 -32.29 -2.89
N SER A 8 35.67 -32.38 -3.50
CA SER A 8 35.56 -32.92 -4.86
C SER A 8 34.47 -32.23 -5.67
N ILE A 9 34.89 -31.82 -6.87
CA ILE A 9 34.14 -31.21 -7.95
C ILE A 9 33.71 -32.35 -8.88
N THR A 10 32.45 -32.40 -9.31
CA THR A 10 32.03 -33.31 -10.39
C THR A 10 31.34 -32.56 -11.52
N LYS A 11 31.84 -32.87 -12.72
CA LYS A 11 31.61 -32.28 -14.03
C LYS A 11 30.20 -32.51 -14.60
N LYS A 12 29.77 -31.51 -15.38
CA LYS A 12 28.94 -31.55 -16.60
C LYS A 12 28.74 -32.94 -17.23
N LYS A 13 27.48 -33.24 -17.58
CA LYS A 13 27.13 -33.97 -18.81
C LYS A 13 25.88 -33.37 -19.44
N THR A 14 26.07 -32.84 -20.64
CA THR A 14 25.08 -32.46 -21.64
C THR A 14 24.45 -33.73 -22.24
N ALA A 15 23.14 -33.71 -22.48
CA ALA A 15 22.52 -34.55 -23.51
C ALA A 15 21.24 -33.86 -24.02
N THR A 16 21.18 -33.73 -25.35
CA THR A 16 20.12 -33.11 -26.14
C THR A 16 19.35 -34.22 -26.86
N THR A 17 18.02 -34.19 -26.85
CA THR A 17 17.11 -34.84 -27.83
C THR A 17 15.71 -34.20 -27.67
N LYS A 18 15.26 -33.31 -28.57
CA LYS A 18 14.59 -33.50 -29.88
C LYS A 18 13.09 -33.90 -29.78
N ALA A 19 12.23 -32.93 -30.13
CA ALA A 19 10.90 -32.94 -30.81
C ALA A 19 9.83 -33.98 -30.39
N THR A 20 8.51 -33.71 -30.37
CA THR A 20 7.69 -33.19 -31.49
C THR A 20 6.25 -32.87 -31.04
N SER A 21 5.65 -31.86 -31.71
CA SER A 21 4.26 -31.72 -32.20
C SER A 21 3.01 -31.75 -31.30
N ALA A 22 2.24 -30.67 -31.52
CA ALA A 22 0.80 -30.61 -31.84
C ALA A 22 -0.23 -30.63 -30.70
N GLY A 23 -1.01 -29.55 -30.64
CA GLY A 23 -2.22 -29.43 -29.81
C GLY A 23 -2.81 -28.02 -29.88
N LYS A 24 -3.19 -27.57 -31.08
CA LYS A 24 -3.86 -26.28 -31.30
C LYS A 24 -5.37 -26.47 -31.10
N GLY A 25 -5.87 -26.16 -29.92
CA GLY A 25 -7.29 -26.14 -29.58
C GLY A 25 -7.66 -24.81 -28.94
N ALA A 26 -8.03 -23.82 -29.75
CA ALA A 26 -8.51 -22.53 -29.28
C ALA A 26 -9.96 -22.68 -28.81
N SER A 27 -10.16 -22.68 -27.49
CA SER A 27 -11.48 -22.51 -26.88
C SER A 27 -11.57 -21.10 -26.32
N SER A 28 -12.29 -20.24 -27.04
CA SER A 28 -12.56 -18.85 -26.68
C SER A 28 -13.47 -18.78 -25.45
N LYS A 29 -12.88 -18.74 -24.25
CA LYS A 29 -13.57 -18.30 -23.03
C LYS A 29 -13.79 -16.80 -23.10
N LYS A 30 -15.07 -16.42 -23.18
CA LYS A 30 -15.60 -15.07 -23.05
C LYS A 30 -15.25 -14.56 -21.63
N SER A 31 -14.20 -13.75 -21.51
CA SER A 31 -13.81 -13.10 -20.26
C SER A 31 -14.79 -11.96 -19.97
N ALA A 32 -15.48 -12.05 -18.83
CA ALA A 32 -16.29 -10.97 -18.26
C ALA A 32 -15.40 -9.73 -17.98
N PRO A 33 -15.96 -8.51 -18.02
CA PRO A 33 -15.19 -7.29 -17.76
C PRO A 33 -14.68 -7.29 -16.31
N SER A 34 -13.36 -7.30 -16.18
CA SER A 34 -12.63 -7.04 -14.94
C SER A 34 -13.07 -5.67 -14.39
N ALA A 35 -13.67 -5.66 -13.21
CA ALA A 35 -13.95 -4.44 -12.47
C ALA A 35 -12.62 -3.76 -12.14
N ALA A 36 -12.26 -2.76 -12.95
CA ALA A 36 -11.06 -1.98 -12.79
C ALA A 36 -11.07 -1.28 -11.42
N ALA A 37 -10.00 -1.50 -10.67
CA ALA A 37 -9.69 -0.75 -9.47
C ALA A 37 -9.50 0.73 -9.83
N HIS A 38 -10.54 1.54 -9.67
CA HIS A 38 -10.39 2.99 -9.73
C HIS A 38 -9.66 3.47 -8.46
N PRO A 39 -8.51 4.14 -8.59
CA PRO A 39 -7.91 4.82 -7.45
C PRO A 39 -8.87 5.91 -6.97
N LEU A 40 -9.10 5.97 -5.67
CA LEU A 40 -9.91 7.00 -5.01
C LEU A 40 -9.21 8.36 -5.21
N ASN A 41 -9.55 9.07 -6.28
CA ASN A 41 -9.24 10.48 -6.47
C ASN A 41 -10.15 11.32 -5.54
N GLU A 42 -9.64 12.43 -5.02
CA GLU A 42 -10.35 13.31 -4.06
C GLU A 42 -11.75 13.76 -4.53
N GLY A 43 -11.95 13.89 -5.85
CA GLY A 43 -13.27 14.19 -6.43
C GLY A 43 -14.32 13.09 -6.24
N GLY A 44 -13.90 11.83 -6.10
CA GLY A 44 -14.81 10.70 -5.80
C GLY A 44 -15.33 10.72 -4.37
N LEU A 45 -14.49 11.12 -3.40
CA LEU A 45 -14.85 11.13 -1.99
C LEU A 45 -15.84 12.27 -1.63
N ARG A 46 -15.84 13.39 -2.37
CA ARG A 46 -16.79 14.49 -2.12
C ARG A 46 -18.22 14.10 -2.46
N GLY A 47 -18.44 13.49 -3.62
CA GLY A 47 -19.75 12.96 -4.01
C GLY A 47 -20.22 11.82 -3.10
N GLU A 48 -19.29 10.98 -2.63
CA GLU A 48 -19.61 9.92 -1.67
C GLU A 48 -20.02 10.46 -0.28
N ARG A 49 -19.45 11.59 0.17
CA ARG A 49 -19.85 12.24 1.43
C ARG A 49 -21.25 12.82 1.39
N GLU A 50 -21.60 13.51 0.31
CA GLU A 50 -22.95 14.06 0.13
C GLU A 50 -23.99 12.94 0.02
N GLN A 51 -23.66 11.85 -0.67
CA GLN A 51 -24.51 10.65 -0.73
C GLN A 51 -24.67 9.97 0.64
N LEU A 52 -23.58 9.83 1.42
CA LEU A 52 -23.65 9.30 2.78
C LEU A 52 -24.49 10.16 3.70
N ALA A 53 -24.37 11.49 3.61
CA ALA A 53 -25.18 12.42 4.40
C ALA A 53 -26.67 12.32 4.04
N ALA A 54 -27.00 12.34 2.75
CA ALA A 54 -28.38 12.18 2.28
C ALA A 54 -28.99 10.85 2.72
N LEU A 55 -28.21 9.77 2.63
CA LEU A 55 -28.63 8.44 3.07
C LEU A 55 -28.80 8.37 4.59
N ARG A 56 -27.89 8.97 5.34
CA ARG A 56 -27.96 9.05 6.80
C ARG A 56 -29.26 9.72 7.22
N ASP A 57 -29.64 10.81 6.56
CA ASP A 57 -30.86 11.57 6.85
C ASP A 57 -32.15 10.84 6.42
N ALA A 58 -32.05 9.80 5.60
CA ALA A 58 -33.17 8.90 5.28
C ALA A 58 -33.51 7.92 6.41
N PHE A 59 -32.61 7.73 7.39
CA PHE A 59 -32.87 6.91 8.57
C PHE A 59 -33.17 7.78 9.80
N PRO A 60 -34.06 7.33 10.72
CA PRO A 60 -34.34 8.06 11.95
C PRO A 60 -33.06 8.37 12.73
N PRO A 61 -32.89 9.59 13.26
CA PRO A 61 -31.73 9.93 14.06
C PRO A 61 -31.72 9.10 15.35
N LEU A 62 -30.51 8.77 15.82
CA LEU A 62 -30.33 8.12 17.11
C LEU A 62 -30.45 9.14 18.24
N THR A 63 -31.08 8.75 19.34
CA THR A 63 -30.96 9.49 20.59
C THR A 63 -29.56 9.27 21.21
N LEU A 64 -29.17 10.14 22.14
CA LEU A 64 -27.91 9.98 22.86
C LEU A 64 -27.85 8.62 23.59
N GLU A 65 -28.94 8.21 24.23
CA GLU A 65 -29.06 6.92 24.93
C GLU A 65 -28.89 5.73 23.96
N GLU A 66 -29.43 5.83 22.75
CA GLU A 66 -29.28 4.79 21.74
C GLU A 66 -27.85 4.69 21.22
N SER A 67 -27.21 5.84 20.96
CA SER A 67 -25.78 5.89 20.62
C SER A 67 -24.91 5.31 21.74
N ASP A 68 -25.18 5.66 23.00
CA ASP A 68 -24.46 5.13 24.16
C ASP A 68 -24.68 3.62 24.33
N ALA A 69 -25.89 3.12 24.07
CA ALA A 69 -26.17 1.69 24.08
C ALA A 69 -25.36 0.94 23.01
N PHE A 70 -25.19 1.51 21.81
CA PHE A 70 -24.30 0.93 20.80
C PHE A 70 -22.84 0.97 21.24
N LEU A 71 -22.38 2.06 21.87
CA LEU A 71 -21.02 2.20 22.37
C LEU A 71 -20.71 1.26 23.54
N ALA A 72 -21.67 1.02 24.43
CA ALA A 72 -21.50 0.15 25.60
C ALA A 72 -21.15 -1.29 25.22
N THR A 73 -21.52 -1.72 24.01
CA THR A 73 -21.20 -3.06 23.51
C THR A 73 -19.74 -3.23 23.07
N SER A 74 -18.97 -2.15 22.94
CA SER A 74 -17.62 -2.17 22.36
C SER A 74 -16.71 -1.09 22.96
N SER A 75 -15.82 -1.47 23.89
CA SER A 75 -14.88 -0.51 24.49
C SER A 75 -13.89 0.07 23.45
N PRO A 76 -13.32 1.27 23.71
CA PRO A 76 -12.28 1.85 22.85
C PRO A 76 -11.10 0.90 22.59
N GLU A 77 -10.65 0.17 23.61
CA GLU A 77 -9.56 -0.83 23.49
C GLU A 77 -9.95 -1.97 22.57
N THR A 78 -11.19 -2.46 22.69
CA THR A 78 -11.72 -3.56 21.86
C THR A 78 -11.83 -3.11 20.40
N CYS A 79 -12.31 -1.88 20.18
CA CYS A 79 -12.37 -1.28 18.85
C CYS A 79 -10.96 -1.14 18.25
N ARG A 80 -10.00 -0.58 19.00
CA ARG A 80 -8.61 -0.46 18.54
C ARG A 80 -7.99 -1.80 18.17
N ALA A 81 -8.17 -2.82 19.00
CA ALA A 81 -7.67 -4.16 18.72
C ALA A 81 -8.29 -4.76 17.45
N LYS A 82 -9.58 -4.50 17.21
CA LYS A 82 -10.31 -4.98 16.03
C LYS A 82 -9.86 -4.28 14.74
N GLY A 83 -9.68 -2.95 14.78
CA GLY A 83 -9.20 -2.17 13.64
C GLY A 83 -7.79 -2.54 13.19
N ASN A 84 -6.91 -2.93 14.12
CA ASN A 84 -5.52 -3.28 13.84
C ASN A 84 -5.34 -4.48 12.88
N GLY A 85 -6.39 -5.27 12.65
CA GLY A 85 -6.37 -6.42 11.72
C GLY A 85 -6.72 -6.08 10.26
N THR A 86 -7.12 -4.84 9.99
CA THR A 86 -7.59 -4.38 8.68
C THR A 86 -6.91 -3.07 8.28
N LYS A 87 -7.45 -2.38 7.27
CA LYS A 87 -6.97 -1.09 6.79
C LYS A 87 -8.16 -0.16 6.71
N ALA A 88 -8.13 0.96 7.44
CA ALA A 88 -9.23 1.91 7.51
C ALA A 88 -9.81 2.29 6.13
N ARG A 89 -8.94 2.53 5.14
CA ARG A 89 -9.35 2.87 3.76
C ARG A 89 -10.16 1.77 3.07
N ASP A 90 -9.77 0.51 3.27
CA ASP A 90 -10.47 -0.64 2.68
C ASP A 90 -11.81 -0.88 3.38
N VAL A 91 -11.86 -0.68 4.71
CA VAL A 91 -13.10 -0.74 5.48
C VAL A 91 -14.08 0.34 5.03
N VAL A 92 -13.64 1.60 4.88
CA VAL A 92 -14.50 2.70 4.36
C VAL A 92 -15.05 2.36 2.98
N ARG A 93 -14.20 1.89 2.04
CA ARG A 93 -14.66 1.55 0.69
C ARG A 93 -15.76 0.48 0.72
N MET A 94 -15.60 -0.54 1.55
CA MET A 94 -16.61 -1.59 1.70
C MET A 94 -17.89 -1.06 2.35
N ALA A 95 -17.76 -0.25 3.40
CA ALA A 95 -18.88 0.37 4.08
C ALA A 95 -19.69 1.29 3.16
N VAL A 96 -19.04 2.09 2.31
CA VAL A 96 -19.73 2.91 1.29
C VAL A 96 -20.51 2.03 0.32
N ALA A 97 -19.97 0.88 -0.09
CA ALA A 97 -20.71 -0.05 -0.95
C ALA A 97 -21.95 -0.61 -0.26
N TRP A 98 -21.86 -0.97 1.03
CA TRP A 98 -23.02 -1.43 1.81
C TRP A 98 -24.06 -0.32 2.02
N ALA A 99 -23.60 0.90 2.28
CA ALA A 99 -24.45 2.07 2.41
C ALA A 99 -25.31 2.25 1.14
N ARG A 100 -24.72 2.14 -0.06
CA ARG A 100 -25.47 2.17 -1.32
C ARG A 100 -26.55 1.08 -1.37
N THR A 101 -26.22 -0.16 -1.02
CA THR A 101 -27.21 -1.25 -0.97
C THR A 101 -28.36 -0.96 -0.01
N LEU A 102 -28.09 -0.38 1.16
CA LEU A 102 -29.13 0.04 2.11
C LEU A 102 -30.00 1.17 1.53
N GLY A 103 -29.40 2.14 0.86
CA GLY A 103 -30.12 3.26 0.24
C GLY A 103 -30.98 2.88 -0.94
N GLU A 104 -30.57 1.87 -1.70
CA GLU A 104 -31.37 1.29 -2.78
C GLU A 104 -32.54 0.45 -2.25
N ASN A 105 -32.43 -0.08 -1.02
CA ASN A 105 -33.39 -1.01 -0.44
C ASN A 105 -33.76 -0.69 1.02
N PRO A 106 -34.21 0.54 1.35
CA PRO A 106 -34.42 0.96 2.73
C PRO A 106 -35.58 0.24 3.43
N ALA A 107 -36.49 -0.35 2.65
CA ALA A 107 -37.66 -1.08 3.14
C ALA A 107 -37.44 -2.60 3.26
N ASP A 108 -36.23 -3.11 2.96
CA ASP A 108 -35.95 -4.53 3.10
C ASP A 108 -36.05 -4.98 4.57
N ALA A 109 -36.63 -6.16 4.81
CA ALA A 109 -36.90 -6.67 6.15
C ALA A 109 -35.62 -6.94 6.99
N ALA A 110 -34.46 -7.02 6.35
CA ALA A 110 -33.16 -7.11 7.01
C ALA A 110 -32.66 -5.77 7.56
N VAL A 111 -33.21 -4.65 7.10
CA VAL A 111 -32.74 -3.32 7.46
C VAL A 111 -33.38 -2.90 8.77
N ASN A 112 -32.61 -2.97 9.86
CA ASN A 112 -32.97 -2.32 11.12
C ASN A 112 -32.61 -0.82 11.02
N PRO A 113 -33.58 0.11 11.06
CA PRO A 113 -33.31 1.54 10.82
C PRO A 113 -32.29 2.17 11.77
N LYS A 114 -32.30 1.77 13.05
CA LYS A 114 -31.37 2.32 14.06
C LYS A 114 -29.95 1.80 13.85
N ARG A 115 -29.79 0.52 13.53
CA ARG A 115 -28.46 -0.07 13.22
C ARG A 115 -27.91 0.46 11.91
N ALA A 116 -28.76 0.65 10.90
CA ALA A 116 -28.40 1.28 9.65
C ALA A 116 -27.91 2.72 9.89
N ARG A 117 -28.64 3.50 10.71
CA ARG A 117 -28.20 4.85 11.11
C ARG A 117 -26.84 4.83 11.80
N TRP A 118 -26.66 3.99 12.81
CA TRP A 118 -25.39 3.87 13.55
C TRP A 118 -24.21 3.52 12.63
N PHE A 119 -24.44 2.59 11.70
CA PHE A 119 -23.45 2.20 10.70
C PHE A 119 -23.05 3.37 9.79
N LEU A 120 -24.00 4.19 9.35
CA LEU A 120 -23.73 5.36 8.51
C LEU A 120 -22.99 6.46 9.28
N ASP A 121 -23.31 6.67 10.55
CA ASP A 121 -22.59 7.59 11.43
C ASP A 121 -21.13 7.13 11.61
N CYS A 122 -20.91 5.83 11.87
CA CYS A 122 -19.56 5.25 11.96
C CYS A 122 -18.78 5.33 10.63
N THR A 123 -19.47 5.10 9.50
CA THR A 123 -18.87 5.18 8.16
C THR A 123 -18.41 6.61 7.85
N SER A 124 -19.25 7.60 8.18
CA SER A 124 -18.94 9.01 7.97
C SER A 124 -17.75 9.46 8.83
N ALA A 125 -17.73 9.08 10.11
CA ALA A 125 -16.64 9.41 11.02
C ALA A 125 -15.27 8.85 10.53
N LEU A 126 -15.23 7.59 10.09
CA LEU A 126 -13.99 7.01 9.57
C LEU A 126 -13.58 7.64 8.23
N ALA A 127 -14.54 7.92 7.34
CA ALA A 127 -14.27 8.57 6.06
C ALA A 127 -13.71 9.99 6.22
N GLU A 128 -14.13 10.73 7.25
CA GLU A 128 -13.58 12.03 7.60
C GLU A 128 -12.12 11.93 8.07
N LEU A 129 -11.82 10.99 8.98
CA LEU A 129 -10.47 10.74 9.49
C LEU A 129 -9.52 10.33 8.34
N VAL A 130 -9.93 9.37 7.51
CA VAL A 130 -9.10 8.87 6.39
C VAL A 130 -8.83 9.96 5.36
N ALA A 131 -9.81 10.81 5.07
CA ALA A 131 -9.63 11.91 4.11
C ALA A 131 -8.77 13.04 4.67
N GLY A 132 -8.93 13.41 5.95
CA GLY A 132 -8.03 14.36 6.62
C GLY A 132 -6.57 13.90 6.56
N ASN A 133 -6.34 12.59 6.71
CA ASN A 133 -5.01 12.00 6.56
C ASN A 133 -4.56 11.85 5.10
N THR A 134 -5.48 11.73 4.13
CA THR A 134 -5.12 11.66 2.70
C THR A 134 -4.57 13.00 2.18
N ILE A 135 -5.09 14.13 2.66
CA ILE A 135 -4.56 15.48 2.34
C ILE A 135 -3.13 15.64 2.88
N LEU A 136 -2.82 15.04 4.04
CA LEU A 136 -1.47 15.00 4.62
C LEU A 136 -0.53 13.97 3.93
N ARG A 137 -1.09 12.96 3.23
CA ARG A 137 -0.35 11.92 2.48
C ARG A 137 0.07 12.36 1.05
N ASN A 138 -0.26 13.60 0.69
CA ASN A 138 0.17 14.49 -0.39
C ASN A 138 0.97 13.89 -1.60
N PRO A 139 0.52 14.07 -2.87
CA PRO A 139 1.27 13.75 -4.09
C PRO A 139 2.67 14.38 -4.17
N SER A 140 2.94 15.40 -3.36
CA SER A 140 4.26 16.03 -3.21
C SER A 140 5.38 15.03 -2.85
N VAL A 141 5.09 13.95 -2.13
CA VAL A 141 6.13 12.97 -1.74
C VAL A 141 6.65 12.19 -2.95
N THR A 142 5.74 11.81 -3.87
CA THR A 142 6.12 11.05 -5.07
C THR A 142 6.84 11.95 -6.08
N THR A 143 6.47 13.23 -6.16
CA THR A 143 7.16 14.20 -7.02
C THR A 143 8.55 14.53 -6.50
N VAL A 144 8.71 14.78 -5.19
CA VAL A 144 10.00 15.10 -4.56
C VAL A 144 11.00 13.94 -4.70
N ASP A 145 10.57 12.70 -4.44
CA ASP A 145 11.43 11.51 -4.60
C ASP A 145 11.86 11.34 -6.07
N THR A 146 10.95 11.54 -7.02
CA THR A 146 11.23 11.39 -8.46
C THR A 146 12.17 12.47 -8.99
N GLU A 147 11.99 13.71 -8.55
CA GLU A 147 12.83 14.85 -8.95
C GLU A 147 14.24 14.73 -8.37
N ALA A 148 14.38 14.42 -7.08
CA ALA A 148 15.68 14.19 -6.45
C ALA A 148 16.46 13.07 -7.15
N TYR A 149 15.77 11.99 -7.54
CA TYR A 149 16.39 10.89 -8.28
C TYR A 149 16.84 11.28 -9.69
N ARG A 150 16.01 12.02 -10.45
CA ARG A 150 16.38 12.51 -11.79
C ARG A 150 17.62 13.41 -11.72
N ASN A 151 17.62 14.39 -10.81
CA ASN A 151 18.74 15.31 -10.63
C ASN A 151 20.05 14.57 -10.27
N ALA A 152 19.97 13.53 -9.44
CA ALA A 152 21.11 12.68 -9.10
C ALA A 152 21.65 11.86 -10.28
N VAL A 153 20.75 11.37 -11.15
CA VAL A 153 21.13 10.64 -12.37
C VAL A 153 21.81 11.57 -13.37
N ASP A 154 21.25 12.76 -13.60
CA ASP A 154 21.82 13.75 -14.53
C ASP A 154 23.22 14.18 -14.06
N LEU A 155 23.37 14.47 -12.76
CA LEU A 155 24.66 14.81 -12.17
C LEU A 155 25.69 13.67 -12.30
N THR A 156 25.26 12.41 -12.14
CA THR A 156 26.13 11.25 -12.37
C THR A 156 26.66 11.21 -13.80
N VAL A 157 25.81 11.51 -14.78
CA VAL A 157 26.18 11.52 -16.20
C VAL A 157 27.20 12.64 -16.48
N ASP A 158 26.96 13.83 -15.93
CA ASP A 158 27.85 14.99 -16.14
C ASP A 158 29.20 14.80 -15.48
N VAL A 159 29.25 14.30 -14.24
CA VAL A 159 30.51 13.98 -13.55
C VAL A 159 31.30 12.91 -14.30
N ARG A 160 30.61 11.86 -14.79
CA ARG A 160 31.24 10.83 -15.62
C ARG A 160 31.83 11.41 -16.91
N ARG A 161 31.13 12.34 -17.56
CA ARG A 161 31.59 13.00 -18.80
C ARG A 161 32.78 13.91 -18.51
N ALA A 162 32.71 14.73 -17.46
CA ALA A 162 33.79 15.63 -17.06
C ALA A 162 35.05 14.84 -16.70
N ALA A 163 34.93 13.82 -15.87
CA ALA A 163 36.07 13.01 -15.45
C ALA A 163 36.69 12.19 -16.59
N ARG A 164 35.91 11.69 -17.56
CA ARG A 164 36.46 11.04 -18.77
C ARG A 164 37.32 12.00 -19.61
N ARG A 165 36.87 13.25 -19.75
CA ARG A 165 37.64 14.29 -20.45
C ARG A 165 38.92 14.63 -19.69
N ALA A 166 38.82 14.76 -18.38
CA ALA A 166 39.94 15.11 -17.51
C ALA A 166 41.00 14.00 -17.42
N LEU A 167 40.59 12.77 -17.15
CA LEU A 167 41.49 11.66 -16.83
C LEU A 167 42.12 11.01 -18.08
N GLY A 168 41.49 11.15 -19.25
CA GLY A 168 42.00 10.60 -20.51
C GLY A 168 42.32 9.10 -20.38
N ASP A 169 43.60 8.75 -20.57
CA ASP A 169 44.12 7.38 -20.55
C ASP A 169 44.43 6.82 -19.15
N ASP A 170 44.13 7.56 -18.07
CA ASP A 170 44.30 7.07 -16.69
C ASP A 170 43.21 6.03 -16.34
N ALA A 171 43.38 4.83 -16.88
CA ALA A 171 42.43 3.73 -16.77
C ALA A 171 42.13 3.33 -15.32
N ALA A 172 43.12 3.45 -14.42
CA ALA A 172 42.95 3.10 -13.01
C ALA A 172 42.03 4.08 -12.28
N ARG A 173 42.23 5.39 -12.46
CA ARG A 173 41.35 6.41 -11.87
C ARG A 173 39.97 6.40 -12.51
N LEU A 174 39.89 6.16 -13.81
CA LEU A 174 38.62 6.05 -14.51
C LEU A 174 37.81 4.85 -14.03
N ASP A 175 38.45 3.69 -13.83
CA ASP A 175 37.78 2.50 -13.30
C ASP A 175 37.29 2.72 -11.87
N ALA A 176 38.11 3.32 -10.99
CA ALA A 176 37.70 3.67 -9.63
C ALA A 176 36.46 4.58 -9.60
N LEU A 177 36.40 5.59 -10.49
CA LEU A 177 35.23 6.46 -10.61
C LEU A 177 34.00 5.69 -11.12
N MET A 178 34.17 4.86 -12.15
CA MET A 178 33.08 4.08 -12.73
C MET A 178 32.52 3.07 -11.72
N GLN A 179 33.36 2.51 -10.87
CA GLN A 179 32.93 1.66 -9.76
C GLN A 179 32.15 2.43 -8.69
N ALA A 180 32.60 3.64 -8.32
CA ALA A 180 31.89 4.49 -7.36
C ALA A 180 30.51 4.94 -7.87
N LEU A 181 30.38 5.19 -9.18
CA LEU A 181 29.13 5.58 -9.83
C LEU A 181 28.20 4.39 -10.18
N LYS A 182 28.67 3.16 -9.98
CA LYS A 182 28.03 1.91 -10.44
C LYS A 182 26.67 1.57 -9.83
N PRO A 183 26.31 1.93 -8.57
CA PRO A 183 25.03 1.51 -8.03
C PRO A 183 23.85 2.06 -8.85
N GLU A 184 23.18 1.17 -9.58
CA GLU A 184 21.93 1.46 -10.30
C GLU A 184 20.71 1.38 -9.36
N ALA A 185 20.86 0.70 -8.22
CA ALA A 185 19.83 0.64 -7.20
C ALA A 185 19.59 2.05 -6.62
N ARG A 186 18.34 2.49 -6.69
CA ARG A 186 17.88 3.80 -6.20
C ARG A 186 18.33 4.07 -4.75
N ASP A 187 18.22 3.06 -3.90
CA ASP A 187 18.51 3.17 -2.47
C ASP A 187 20.02 3.29 -2.16
N ALA A 188 20.88 2.91 -3.10
CA ALA A 188 22.35 3.01 -2.97
C ALA A 188 22.92 4.26 -3.66
N LYS A 189 22.08 5.09 -4.28
CA LYS A 189 22.53 6.23 -5.10
C LYS A 189 23.14 7.36 -4.26
N ALA A 190 22.59 7.64 -3.08
CA ALA A 190 23.13 8.67 -2.18
C ALA A 190 24.55 8.32 -1.70
N GLU A 191 24.78 7.05 -1.35
CA GLU A 191 26.09 6.55 -0.95
C GLU A 191 27.10 6.59 -2.12
N ALA A 192 26.66 6.22 -3.33
CA ALA A 192 27.48 6.31 -4.55
C ALA A 192 27.98 7.75 -4.83
N LEU A 193 27.11 8.75 -4.66
CA LEU A 193 27.47 10.16 -4.85
C LEU A 193 28.50 10.63 -3.81
N ARG A 194 28.37 10.20 -2.55
CA ARG A 194 29.36 10.51 -1.49
C ARG A 194 30.70 9.85 -1.75
N ALA A 195 30.70 8.58 -2.15
CA ALA A 195 31.93 7.86 -2.52
C ALA A 195 32.64 8.56 -3.68
N THR A 196 31.87 9.01 -4.68
CA THR A 196 32.38 9.76 -5.83
C THR A 196 32.99 11.10 -5.41
N LYS A 197 32.31 11.86 -4.54
CA LYS A 197 32.83 13.10 -3.97
C LYS A 197 34.17 12.88 -3.26
N GLY A 198 34.25 11.84 -2.41
CA GLY A 198 35.47 11.50 -1.68
C GLY A 198 36.66 11.19 -2.60
N LEU A 199 36.44 10.48 -3.70
CA LEU A 199 37.46 10.22 -4.72
C LEU A 199 37.95 11.52 -5.38
N LEU A 200 37.03 12.38 -5.84
CA LEU A 200 37.38 13.63 -6.52
C LEU A 200 38.12 14.59 -5.59
N GLU A 201 37.67 14.75 -4.35
CA GLU A 201 38.38 15.57 -3.36
C GLU A 201 39.77 15.01 -3.03
N GLY A 202 39.90 13.67 -2.95
CA GLY A 202 41.19 13.01 -2.78
C GLY A 202 42.16 13.38 -3.90
N TRP A 203 41.73 13.31 -5.14
CA TRP A 203 42.56 13.66 -6.30
C TRP A 203 42.92 15.14 -6.37
N LEU A 204 42.00 16.04 -6.03
CA LEU A 204 42.27 17.49 -6.00
C LEU A 204 43.32 17.88 -4.94
N ARG A 205 43.46 17.08 -3.86
CA ARG A 205 44.45 17.25 -2.81
C ARG A 205 45.82 16.63 -3.13
N GLU A 206 45.93 15.79 -4.16
CA GLU A 206 47.22 15.23 -4.58
C GLU A 206 48.19 16.34 -5.01
N LYS A 207 49.45 16.26 -4.56
CA LYS A 207 50.47 17.30 -4.79
C LYS A 207 51.07 17.32 -6.21
N GLY A 208 50.36 16.80 -7.21
CA GLY A 208 50.80 16.73 -8.60
C GLY A 208 50.12 17.76 -9.50
N LEU A 209 50.89 18.70 -10.09
CA LEU A 209 50.37 19.71 -11.03
C LEU A 209 49.69 19.10 -12.26
N GLY A 210 50.19 17.96 -12.76
CA GLY A 210 49.64 17.30 -13.95
C GLY A 210 48.20 16.80 -13.78
N LEU A 211 47.86 16.26 -12.61
CA LEU A 211 46.49 15.81 -12.31
C LEU A 211 45.56 16.99 -12.01
N ARG A 212 46.07 18.02 -11.31
CA ARG A 212 45.32 19.25 -11.04
C ARG A 212 44.92 20.00 -12.31
N LEU A 213 45.83 20.12 -13.27
CA LEU A 213 45.55 20.74 -14.57
C LEU A 213 44.52 19.94 -15.37
N ARG A 214 44.58 18.61 -15.30
CA ARG A 214 43.61 17.71 -15.93
C ARG A 214 42.22 17.81 -15.30
N LEU A 215 42.13 17.94 -13.99
CA LEU A 215 40.88 18.03 -13.23
C LEU A 215 40.35 19.47 -13.08
N GLN A 216 40.83 20.43 -13.87
CA GLN A 216 40.43 21.84 -13.76
C GLN A 216 38.91 22.07 -13.91
N ASP A 217 38.21 21.19 -14.64
CA ASP A 217 36.77 21.22 -14.84
C ASP A 217 35.99 20.57 -13.67
N ILE A 218 36.69 19.92 -12.73
CA ILE A 218 36.13 19.40 -11.49
C ILE A 218 36.39 20.43 -10.40
N THR A 219 35.40 21.29 -10.22
CA THR A 219 35.49 22.42 -9.30
C THR A 219 34.88 22.11 -7.93
N PRO A 220 35.10 22.95 -6.91
CA PRO A 220 34.39 22.84 -5.63
C PRO A 220 32.86 22.82 -5.78
N GLU A 221 32.32 23.49 -6.79
CA GLU A 221 30.89 23.46 -7.12
C GLU A 221 30.43 22.05 -7.54
N THR A 222 31.28 21.30 -8.23
CA THR A 222 30.97 19.91 -8.64
C THR A 222 30.89 18.99 -7.41
N THR A 223 31.84 19.10 -6.48
CA THR A 223 31.83 18.31 -5.25
C THR A 223 30.70 18.72 -4.29
N ASN A 224 30.34 20.01 -4.28
CA ASN A 224 29.20 20.52 -3.52
C ASN A 224 27.87 20.04 -4.12
N ALA A 225 27.75 19.99 -5.45
CA ALA A 225 26.58 19.45 -6.13
C ALA A 225 26.37 17.95 -5.83
N LEU A 226 27.46 17.17 -5.76
CA LEU A 226 27.41 15.75 -5.37
C LEU A 226 26.89 15.58 -3.94
N GLU A 227 27.36 16.39 -3.00
CA GLU A 227 26.88 16.38 -1.61
C GLU A 227 25.40 16.79 -1.52
N ALA A 228 25.02 17.87 -2.22
CA ALA A 228 23.65 18.37 -2.22
C ALA A 228 22.66 17.34 -2.80
N ALA A 229 23.03 16.67 -3.91
CA ALA A 229 22.22 15.62 -4.49
C ALA A 229 22.11 14.39 -3.58
N ALA A 230 23.20 13.99 -2.90
CA ALA A 230 23.16 12.90 -1.91
C ALA A 230 22.24 13.23 -0.72
N LYS A 231 22.33 14.47 -0.22
CA LYS A 231 21.45 14.97 0.85
C LYS A 231 19.99 14.99 0.41
N ALA A 232 19.68 15.49 -0.79
CA ALA A 232 18.33 15.54 -1.32
C ALA A 232 17.70 14.12 -1.47
N LEU A 233 18.50 13.12 -1.87
CA LEU A 233 18.06 11.73 -1.91
C LEU A 233 17.76 11.16 -0.52
N ASP A 234 18.60 11.45 0.47
CA ASP A 234 18.36 11.01 1.86
C ASP A 234 17.15 11.71 2.46
N ASP A 235 16.98 13.01 2.21
CA ASP A 235 15.82 13.78 2.67
C ASP A 235 14.53 13.26 2.01
N ALA A 236 14.57 12.90 0.71
CA ALA A 236 13.46 12.27 0.00
C ALA A 236 13.16 10.85 0.54
N ALA A 237 14.18 10.04 0.82
CA ALA A 237 14.03 8.73 1.42
C ALA A 237 13.48 8.80 2.84
N ALA A 238 13.93 9.77 3.65
CA ALA A 238 13.42 10.05 4.99
C ALA A 238 11.95 10.48 4.93
N THR A 239 11.60 11.38 4.00
CA THR A 239 10.22 11.81 3.76
C THR A 239 9.32 10.63 3.35
N LYS A 240 9.81 9.75 2.46
CA LYS A 240 9.10 8.54 2.06
C LYS A 240 8.92 7.55 3.22
N ARG A 241 9.95 7.36 4.05
CA ARG A 241 9.88 6.50 5.25
C ARG A 241 8.90 7.07 6.27
N ALA A 242 8.93 8.38 6.51
CA ALA A 242 7.97 9.06 7.38
C ALA A 242 6.53 8.92 6.86
N ALA A 243 6.32 9.09 5.55
CA ALA A 243 5.02 8.85 4.91
C ALA A 243 4.55 7.38 5.04
N THR A 244 5.46 6.42 4.97
CA THR A 244 5.17 4.99 5.17
C THR A 244 4.85 4.68 6.64
N GLN A 245 5.44 5.40 7.58
CA GLN A 245 5.17 5.26 9.01
C GLN A 245 3.79 5.85 9.39
N ILE A 246 3.31 6.84 8.64
CA ILE A 246 1.93 7.37 8.68
C ILE A 246 0.91 6.38 8.06
N ASP A 247 1.37 5.31 7.38
CA ASP A 247 0.51 4.23 6.85
C ASP A 247 0.12 3.15 7.88
N ARG A 248 0.52 3.35 9.14
CA ARG A 248 -0.11 2.71 10.29
C ARG A 248 -1.24 3.62 10.76
N ASP A 249 -2.46 3.07 10.73
CA ASP A 249 -3.64 3.75 11.25
C ASP A 249 -3.36 4.19 12.70
N SER A 250 -3.65 5.46 13.02
CA SER A 250 -3.49 6.02 14.36
C SER A 250 -4.38 5.29 15.37
N PRO A 251 -4.14 5.39 16.69
CA PRO A 251 -5.04 4.80 17.69
C PRO A 251 -6.50 5.24 17.52
N ALA A 252 -6.73 6.49 17.12
CA ALA A 252 -8.07 7.02 16.85
C ALA A 252 -8.69 6.41 15.56
N GLU A 253 -7.89 6.23 14.50
CA GLU A 253 -8.36 5.56 13.28
C GLU A 253 -8.67 4.09 13.53
N ASN A 254 -7.81 3.36 14.25
CA ASN A 254 -8.07 1.96 14.61
C ASN A 254 -9.33 1.83 15.48
N GLU A 255 -9.57 2.80 16.36
CA GLU A 255 -10.80 2.84 17.16
C GLU A 255 -12.04 3.05 16.28
N ALA A 256 -12.02 4.07 15.42
CA ALA A 256 -13.13 4.36 14.51
C ALA A 256 -13.36 3.21 13.51
N GLU A 257 -12.29 2.59 13.02
CA GLU A 257 -12.34 1.39 12.18
C GLU A 257 -12.96 0.21 12.91
N GLY A 258 -12.54 -0.05 14.15
CA GLY A 258 -13.12 -1.09 14.99
C GLY A 258 -14.61 -0.90 15.23
N ARG A 259 -15.03 0.34 15.54
CA ARG A 259 -16.45 0.70 15.71
C ARG A 259 -17.25 0.42 14.45
N LEU A 260 -16.72 0.80 13.28
CA LEU A 260 -17.35 0.52 12.00
C LEU A 260 -17.44 -1.00 11.72
N LEU A 261 -16.40 -1.77 12.02
CA LEU A 261 -16.43 -3.23 11.85
C LEU A 261 -17.46 -3.91 12.77
N PHE A 262 -17.71 -3.39 13.98
CA PHE A 262 -18.82 -3.86 14.81
C PHE A 262 -20.17 -3.55 14.20
N ALA A 263 -20.38 -2.32 13.72
CA ALA A 263 -21.62 -1.93 13.06
C ALA A 263 -21.89 -2.77 11.80
N MET A 264 -20.85 -3.00 10.98
CA MET A 264 -20.91 -3.89 9.83
C MET A 264 -21.25 -5.33 10.24
N LYS A 265 -20.70 -5.84 11.35
CA LYS A 265 -21.03 -7.20 11.82
C LYS A 265 -22.51 -7.34 12.18
N TRP A 266 -23.11 -6.34 12.82
CA TRP A 266 -24.54 -6.39 13.15
C TRP A 266 -25.43 -6.38 11.91
N LEU A 267 -25.14 -5.51 10.94
CA LEU A 267 -25.86 -5.51 9.67
C LEU A 267 -25.71 -6.84 8.93
N TRP A 268 -24.49 -7.40 8.90
CA TRP A 268 -24.27 -8.71 8.31
C TRP A 268 -25.15 -9.79 8.94
N ASP A 269 -25.24 -9.81 10.27
CA ASP A 269 -26.04 -10.79 11.01
C ASP A 269 -27.53 -10.61 10.75
N ASP A 270 -28.02 -9.37 10.64
CA ASP A 270 -29.43 -9.07 10.31
C ASP A 270 -29.78 -9.56 8.89
N PHE A 271 -28.93 -9.28 7.90
CA PHE A 271 -29.11 -9.77 6.53
C PHE A 271 -28.98 -11.29 6.43
N LYS A 272 -28.07 -11.91 7.18
CA LYS A 272 -27.96 -13.37 7.26
C LYS A 272 -29.22 -13.99 7.87
N ALA A 273 -29.74 -13.43 8.95
CA ALA A 273 -30.95 -13.91 9.61
C ALA A 273 -32.21 -13.74 8.75
N ALA A 274 -32.35 -12.60 8.06
CA ALA A 274 -33.46 -12.35 7.14
C ALA A 274 -33.45 -13.31 5.95
N ARG A 275 -32.28 -13.57 5.34
CA ARG A 275 -32.12 -14.55 4.25
C ARG A 275 -32.50 -15.96 4.68
N ARG A 276 -32.05 -16.42 5.85
CA ARG A 276 -32.43 -17.73 6.40
C ARG A 276 -33.94 -17.89 6.59
N LYS A 277 -34.66 -16.79 6.80
CA LYS A 277 -36.12 -16.76 6.95
C LYS A 277 -36.85 -16.48 5.64
N GLY A 278 -36.15 -16.39 4.50
CA GLY A 278 -36.73 -16.03 3.20
C GLY A 278 -37.27 -14.60 3.11
N LYS A 279 -36.89 -13.71 4.04
CA LYS A 279 -37.43 -12.35 4.15
C LYS A 279 -36.63 -11.29 3.38
N SER A 280 -35.43 -11.65 2.92
CA SER A 280 -34.59 -10.80 2.08
C SER A 280 -33.83 -11.67 1.09
N ALA A 281 -33.65 -11.17 -0.13
CA ALA A 281 -32.75 -11.75 -1.13
C ALA A 281 -31.40 -11.01 -1.19
N LEU A 282 -31.25 -9.92 -0.44
CA LEU A 282 -30.07 -9.07 -0.52
C LEU A 282 -28.85 -9.73 0.12
N THR A 283 -27.72 -9.58 -0.56
CA THR A 283 -26.43 -10.07 -0.06
C THR A 283 -25.44 -8.92 -0.06
N LEU A 284 -24.92 -8.61 1.13
CA LEU A 284 -23.85 -7.64 1.29
C LEU A 284 -22.54 -8.24 0.77
N GLN A 285 -21.82 -7.50 -0.08
CA GLN A 285 -20.55 -7.95 -0.63
C GLN A 285 -19.45 -7.84 0.43
N VAL A 286 -18.58 -8.84 0.60
CA VAL A 286 -17.49 -8.78 1.58
C VAL A 286 -16.20 -9.30 0.98
N SER A 287 -15.10 -8.55 1.16
CA SER A 287 -13.79 -9.03 0.78
C SER A 287 -13.23 -10.01 1.82
N PRO A 288 -12.31 -10.91 1.45
CA PRO A 288 -11.68 -11.84 2.40
C PRO A 288 -10.97 -11.16 3.57
N ALA A 289 -10.46 -9.93 3.37
CA ALA A 289 -9.84 -9.14 4.43
C ALA A 289 -10.87 -8.65 5.44
N ILE A 290 -12.01 -8.15 4.95
CA ILE A 290 -13.10 -7.68 5.81
C ILE A 290 -13.78 -8.86 6.52
N LEU A 291 -13.95 -10.03 5.88
CA LEU A 291 -14.47 -11.23 6.56
C LEU A 291 -13.67 -11.59 7.81
N ARG A 292 -12.33 -11.51 7.74
CA ARG A 292 -11.46 -11.70 8.91
C ARG A 292 -11.66 -10.61 9.96
N GLY A 293 -11.72 -9.34 9.55
CA GLY A 293 -11.99 -8.21 10.47
C GLY A 293 -13.37 -8.29 11.15
N LEU A 294 -14.36 -8.89 10.48
CA LEU A 294 -15.68 -9.17 11.03
C LEU A 294 -15.70 -10.39 11.95
N GLY A 295 -14.62 -11.16 12.03
CA GLY A 295 -14.56 -12.41 12.80
C GLY A 295 -15.39 -13.55 12.19
N ILE A 296 -15.63 -13.50 10.87
CA ILE A 296 -16.40 -14.53 10.14
C ILE A 296 -15.39 -15.54 9.59
N GLY A 297 -15.36 -16.74 10.19
CA GLY A 297 -14.51 -17.85 9.74
C GLY A 297 -14.82 -18.28 8.31
N ARG A 298 -13.83 -18.85 7.61
CA ARG A 298 -13.93 -19.35 6.23
C ARG A 298 -14.82 -20.60 6.09
N SER A 299 -15.44 -21.06 7.18
CA SER A 299 -16.30 -22.23 7.30
C SER A 299 -17.77 -21.80 7.37
N GLY A 300 -18.32 -21.36 6.24
CA GLY A 300 -19.71 -20.90 6.16
C GLY A 300 -20.45 -21.42 4.94
N GLU A 301 -20.03 -22.57 4.40
CA GLU A 301 -20.63 -23.24 3.24
C GLU A 301 -20.82 -24.75 3.51
N ALA A 302 -20.76 -25.17 4.79
CA ALA A 302 -20.85 -26.58 5.20
C ALA A 302 -21.82 -26.83 6.38
N ASP A 303 -22.67 -25.88 6.72
CA ASP A 303 -23.76 -26.08 7.72
C ASP A 303 -25.15 -26.21 7.05
N ASP A 304 -25.20 -26.38 5.72
CA ASP A 304 -26.45 -26.53 4.95
C ASP A 304 -26.86 -28.01 4.76
N ALA A 305 -26.26 -28.93 5.51
CA ALA A 305 -26.68 -30.33 5.56
C ALA A 305 -26.64 -30.78 7.02
N ASP A 306 -27.81 -30.86 7.64
CA ASP A 306 -28.17 -31.65 8.82
C ASP A 306 -29.10 -30.86 9.75
N ASP A 307 -30.33 -30.60 9.30
CA ASP A 307 -31.46 -30.38 10.21
C ASP A 307 -32.82 -30.66 9.52
N GLU A 308 -32.89 -31.77 8.80
CA GLU A 308 -34.16 -32.38 8.40
C GLU A 308 -34.19 -33.85 8.85
N ALA A 309 -34.36 -34.05 10.15
CA ALA A 309 -34.86 -35.30 10.70
C ALA A 309 -35.93 -34.99 11.74
N ALA A 310 -37.17 -34.81 11.27
CA ALA A 310 -38.34 -34.81 12.13
C ALA A 310 -38.48 -36.20 12.79
N PRO A 311 -38.71 -36.31 14.11
CA PRO A 311 -39.08 -37.57 14.71
C PRO A 311 -40.56 -37.86 14.36
N THR A 312 -40.78 -38.93 13.62
CA THR A 312 -42.09 -39.57 13.49
C THR A 312 -42.47 -40.21 14.83
N THR A 313 -43.57 -39.76 15.41
CA THR A 313 -44.45 -40.57 16.27
C THR A 313 -45.88 -40.35 15.85
#